data_AF-A0A1M3HMM7-F1
#
_entry.id   AF-A0A1M3HMM7-F1
#
_cell.length_a   1.000
_cell.length_b   1.000
_cell.length_c   1.000
_cell.angle_alpha   90.00
_cell.angle_beta   90.00
_cell.angle_gamma   90.00
#
_symmetry.space_group_name_H-M   'P 1'
#
loop_
_entity.id
_entity.type
_entity.pdbx_description
1 polymer ?
#
loop_
_entity_poly.entity_id
_entity_poly.type
_entity_poly.pdbx_seq_one_letter_code
_entity_poly.pdbx_strand_id
1 'polypeptide(L)'
;MRHTGTIRVTTGPSYISTYNIKDTGYVGLTLSGREVETITLTGAATRDATFVPNNEGDFFYWGRRGPSVHLNYPLPEGTNAEWFYNEVFVPSGYDIQGSYFMAGGFSQGYFGMQVNSPTERHILFSVWSPFSTDDPKKIPDSQKIELVAKGPSVHAGEFGNEGSGGQSYLNYPWRAGNTYRFLIHARPREHNKTEFTAWFFAPEEGKWRLIASFLRPQTHAWLTGLHSFLENFEPANGDKIRYVLFDHQWVRTDQGQWIQLTKARFTGDNTARKGYRMDYAGGVKGNAFFLQNCGFFSNYTPLDTWWERHPSPNEAPPDKVQELVLPER
;
A
#
# COMPACT_ATOMS: atom_id res chain seq x y z
N MET A 1 -17.93 3.09 24.27
CA MET A 1 -18.20 2.68 25.68
C MET A 1 -16.91 2.11 26.23
N ARG A 2 -16.53 2.39 27.48
CA ARG A 2 -15.37 1.72 28.08
C ARG A 2 -15.77 0.30 28.49
N HIS A 3 -15.12 -0.72 27.92
CA HIS A 3 -15.30 -2.11 28.33
C HIS A 3 -14.33 -2.40 29.48
N THR A 4 -14.84 -2.36 30.70
CA THR A 4 -14.12 -2.73 31.92
C THR A 4 -14.71 -4.01 32.49
N GLY A 5 -13.88 -4.90 33.02
CA GLY A 5 -14.37 -6.13 33.64
C GLY A 5 -13.32 -7.22 33.70
N THR A 6 -13.72 -8.40 34.18
CA THR A 6 -12.83 -9.56 34.23
C THR A 6 -12.78 -10.29 32.90
N ILE A 7 -11.61 -10.81 32.55
CA ILE A 7 -11.40 -11.86 31.55
C ILE A 7 -10.82 -13.08 32.27
N ARG A 8 -11.52 -14.19 32.22
CA ARG A 8 -11.04 -15.50 32.66
C ARG A 8 -10.47 -16.25 31.46
N VAL A 9 -9.26 -16.77 31.62
CA VAL A 9 -8.48 -17.46 30.59
C VAL A 9 -8.38 -18.95 30.93
N THR A 10 -8.78 -19.80 29.99
CA THR A 10 -8.66 -21.27 30.10
C THR A 10 -8.07 -21.87 28.83
N THR A 11 -7.57 -23.10 28.92
CA THR A 11 -7.14 -23.94 27.78
C THR A 11 -7.71 -25.33 27.97
N GLY A 12 -8.71 -25.69 27.16
CA GLY A 12 -9.59 -26.82 27.44
C GLY A 12 -10.23 -26.67 28.83
N PRO A 13 -10.24 -27.72 29.68
CA PRO A 13 -10.80 -27.65 31.04
C PRO A 13 -9.89 -26.91 32.04
N SER A 14 -8.65 -26.61 31.68
CA SER A 14 -7.66 -26.06 32.61
C SER A 14 -7.81 -24.55 32.76
N TYR A 15 -8.03 -24.10 34.00
CA TYR A 15 -7.90 -22.69 34.35
C TYR A 15 -6.44 -22.23 34.26
N ILE A 16 -6.22 -21.04 33.69
CA ILE A 16 -4.89 -20.40 33.65
C ILE A 16 -4.86 -19.22 34.60
N SER A 17 -5.69 -18.20 34.36
CA SER A 17 -5.66 -16.94 35.12
C SER A 17 -6.95 -16.14 34.90
N THR A 18 -7.14 -15.10 35.72
CA THR A 18 -8.19 -14.10 35.58
C THR A 18 -7.56 -12.71 35.63
N TYR A 19 -7.88 -11.86 34.66
CA TYR A 19 -7.36 -10.50 34.55
C TYR A 19 -8.48 -9.47 34.64
N ASN A 20 -8.19 -8.31 35.24
CA ASN A 20 -9.08 -7.16 35.25
C ASN A 20 -8.69 -6.22 34.10
N ILE A 21 -9.57 -6.08 33.11
CA ILE A 21 -9.45 -5.12 32.01
C ILE A 21 -9.95 -3.77 32.48
N LYS A 22 -9.04 -2.79 32.46
CA LYS A 22 -9.27 -1.44 32.98
C LYS A 22 -9.72 -0.44 31.93
N ASP A 23 -9.50 -0.73 30.64
CA ASP A 23 -9.91 0.12 29.54
C ASP A 23 -10.04 -0.68 28.23
N THR A 24 -10.64 -0.06 27.22
CA THR A 24 -10.74 -0.61 25.87
C THR A 24 -9.41 -0.57 25.14
N GLY A 25 -9.16 -1.60 24.33
CA GLY A 25 -7.98 -1.68 23.48
C GLY A 25 -7.56 -3.13 23.29
N TYR A 26 -6.41 -3.30 22.63
CA TYR A 26 -5.80 -4.62 22.51
C TYR A 26 -5.28 -5.12 23.86
N VAL A 27 -5.56 -6.38 24.16
CA VAL A 27 -5.07 -7.08 25.35
C VAL A 27 -4.06 -8.14 24.91
N GLY A 28 -2.80 -7.94 25.30
CA GLY A 28 -1.75 -8.93 25.08
C GLY A 28 -1.78 -10.02 26.15
N LEU A 29 -1.79 -11.28 25.74
CA LEU A 29 -1.61 -12.44 26.62
C LEU A 29 -0.33 -13.18 26.21
N THR A 30 0.62 -13.28 27.12
CA THR A 30 1.86 -14.05 26.90
C THR A 30 1.71 -15.43 27.53
N LEU A 31 1.92 -16.47 26.74
CA LEU A 31 1.96 -17.86 27.19
C LEU A 31 3.39 -18.38 27.10
N SER A 32 3.83 -19.14 28.10
CA SER A 32 5.15 -19.76 28.15
C SER A 32 5.08 -21.15 28.80
N GLY A 33 5.98 -22.05 28.41
CA GLY A 33 6.21 -23.33 29.09
C GLY A 33 5.39 -24.52 28.61
N ARG A 34 4.50 -24.36 27.63
CA ARG A 34 3.85 -25.45 26.88
C ARG A 34 3.25 -24.96 25.58
N GLU A 35 2.97 -25.88 24.65
CA GLU A 35 2.15 -25.64 23.48
C GLU A 35 0.68 -25.48 23.87
N VAL A 36 -0.02 -24.54 23.21
CA VAL A 36 -1.43 -24.24 23.46
C VAL A 36 -2.13 -24.14 22.12
N GLU A 37 -3.04 -25.06 21.85
CA GLU A 37 -3.84 -25.06 20.62
C GLU A 37 -4.99 -24.05 20.67
N THR A 38 -5.63 -23.92 21.83
CA THR A 38 -6.82 -23.06 22.01
C THR A 38 -6.80 -22.35 23.35
N ILE A 39 -7.25 -21.09 23.33
CA ILE A 39 -7.53 -20.31 24.54
C ILE A 39 -9.02 -19.97 24.52
N THR A 40 -9.69 -20.16 25.64
CA THR A 40 -11.05 -19.67 25.84
C THR A 40 -11.03 -18.47 26.79
N LEU A 41 -11.63 -17.37 26.34
CA LEU A 41 -11.80 -16.15 27.12
C LEU A 41 -13.27 -16.00 27.50
N THR A 42 -13.56 -15.81 28.78
CA THR A 42 -14.92 -15.57 29.27
C THR A 42 -14.94 -14.39 30.24
N GLY A 43 -16.10 -13.73 30.38
CA GLY A 43 -16.29 -12.64 31.33
C GLY A 43 -16.94 -11.41 30.69
N ALA A 44 -17.30 -10.41 31.51
CA ALA A 44 -18.04 -9.24 31.01
C ALA A 44 -17.23 -8.43 29.97
N ALA A 45 -15.90 -8.43 30.07
CA ALA A 45 -15.03 -7.71 29.16
C ALA A 45 -14.87 -8.38 27.77
N THR A 46 -15.42 -9.58 27.55
CA THR A 46 -15.34 -10.29 26.26
C THR A 46 -16.54 -10.06 25.35
N ARG A 47 -17.59 -9.37 25.82
CA ARG A 47 -18.89 -9.26 25.11
C ARG A 47 -18.79 -8.68 23.70
N ASP A 48 -17.85 -7.78 23.46
CA ASP A 48 -17.64 -7.09 22.18
C ASP A 48 -16.19 -7.22 21.70
N ALA A 49 -15.52 -8.31 22.09
CA ALA A 49 -14.12 -8.52 21.74
C ALA A 49 -13.97 -8.79 20.23
N THR A 50 -13.02 -8.07 19.63
CA THR A 50 -12.60 -8.26 18.24
C THR A 50 -11.34 -9.11 18.18
N PHE A 51 -11.35 -10.14 17.34
CA PHE A 51 -10.21 -10.99 17.04
C PHE A 51 -10.47 -11.75 15.73
N VAL A 52 -9.50 -12.54 15.29
CA VAL A 52 -9.66 -13.50 14.18
C VAL A 52 -10.23 -14.80 14.76
N PRO A 53 -11.51 -15.14 14.50
CA PRO A 53 -12.17 -16.21 15.26
C PRO A 53 -11.95 -17.61 14.68
N ASN A 54 -11.65 -17.72 13.39
CA ASN A 54 -11.48 -18.98 12.67
C ASN A 54 -10.67 -18.77 11.37
N ASN A 55 -10.42 -19.86 10.63
CA ASN A 55 -9.69 -19.82 9.36
C ASN A 55 -10.59 -19.73 8.12
N GLU A 56 -11.87 -19.36 8.26
CA GLU A 56 -12.78 -19.29 7.11
C GLU A 56 -12.35 -18.17 6.16
N GLY A 57 -11.90 -18.53 4.95
CA GLY A 57 -11.31 -17.57 4.01
C GLY A 57 -9.83 -17.28 4.27
N ASP A 58 -9.11 -18.21 4.90
CA ASP A 58 -7.66 -18.15 5.19
C ASP A 58 -7.26 -17.00 6.14
N PHE A 59 -8.15 -16.63 7.05
CA PHE A 59 -7.91 -15.50 7.96
C PHE A 59 -6.83 -15.76 9.02
N PHE A 60 -6.35 -16.98 9.23
CA PHE A 60 -5.13 -17.18 10.01
C PHE A 60 -3.90 -16.62 9.28
N TYR A 61 -3.90 -16.64 7.95
CA TYR A 61 -2.89 -15.95 7.14
C TYR A 61 -3.20 -14.45 7.06
N TRP A 62 -4.37 -14.05 6.56
CA TRP A 62 -4.73 -12.63 6.36
C TRP A 62 -4.83 -11.83 7.64
N GLY A 63 -5.42 -12.41 8.68
CA GLY A 63 -5.54 -11.79 9.98
C GLY A 63 -4.20 -11.59 10.69
N ARG A 64 -3.19 -12.43 10.42
CA ARG A 64 -1.81 -12.23 10.88
C ARG A 64 -1.05 -11.22 10.05
N ARG A 65 -1.26 -11.16 8.72
CA ARG A 65 -0.78 -10.04 7.91
C ARG A 65 -1.32 -8.72 8.45
N GLY A 66 -2.58 -8.71 8.88
CA GLY A 66 -3.22 -7.52 9.42
C GLY A 66 -3.88 -6.68 8.32
N PRO A 67 -4.50 -5.56 8.70
CA PRO A 67 -5.32 -4.78 7.79
C PRO A 67 -4.45 -3.90 6.89
N SER A 68 -4.45 -4.14 5.58
CA SER A 68 -3.92 -3.17 4.62
C SER A 68 -4.82 -1.94 4.58
N VAL A 69 -4.20 -0.76 4.48
CA VAL A 69 -4.90 0.54 4.49
C VAL A 69 -4.53 1.37 3.28
N HIS A 70 -5.44 2.23 2.84
CA HIS A 70 -5.30 2.96 1.57
C HIS A 70 -5.74 4.42 1.72
N LEU A 71 -5.16 5.28 0.89
CA LEU A 71 -5.57 6.66 0.65
C LEU A 71 -5.94 6.79 -0.82
N ASN A 72 -7.17 7.22 -1.12
CA ASN A 72 -7.66 7.41 -2.48
C ASN A 72 -7.72 8.91 -2.78
N TYR A 73 -7.02 9.35 -3.81
CA TYR A 73 -6.90 10.75 -4.20
C TYR A 73 -7.90 11.05 -5.33
N PRO A 74 -9.01 11.76 -5.05
CA PRO A 74 -9.97 12.08 -6.10
C PRO A 74 -9.35 13.06 -7.10
N LEU A 75 -9.58 12.80 -8.38
CA LEU A 75 -9.31 13.77 -9.44
C LEU A 75 -10.44 14.80 -9.50
N PRO A 76 -10.16 16.08 -9.80
CA PRO A 76 -11.20 17.01 -10.18
C PRO A 76 -11.96 16.48 -11.41
N GLU A 77 -13.27 16.76 -11.47
CA GLU A 77 -14.11 16.32 -12.58
C GLU A 77 -13.57 16.82 -13.94
N GLY A 78 -13.64 15.97 -14.96
CA GLY A 78 -13.13 16.28 -16.30
C GLY A 78 -11.60 16.28 -16.44
N THR A 79 -10.85 15.89 -15.39
CA THR A 79 -9.39 15.85 -15.44
C THR A 79 -8.88 14.60 -16.16
N ASN A 80 -8.20 14.80 -17.28
CA ASN A 80 -7.35 13.79 -17.91
C ASN A 80 -5.96 13.83 -17.27
N ALA A 81 -5.72 13.03 -16.24
CA ALA A 81 -4.42 12.98 -15.57
C ALA A 81 -3.40 12.19 -16.41
N GLU A 82 -2.49 12.90 -17.07
CA GLU A 82 -1.39 12.31 -17.84
C GLU A 82 -0.26 11.86 -16.90
N TRP A 83 0.06 12.66 -15.87
CA TRP A 83 1.08 12.34 -14.88
C TRP A 83 0.51 12.30 -13.47
N PHE A 84 1.05 11.43 -12.62
CA PHE A 84 0.81 11.44 -11.19
C PHE A 84 2.14 11.40 -10.42
N TYR A 85 2.33 12.38 -9.56
CA TYR A 85 3.50 12.56 -8.71
C TYR A 85 3.10 12.40 -7.23
N ASN A 86 3.94 11.71 -6.47
CA ASN A 86 3.79 11.55 -5.02
C ASN A 86 5.16 11.41 -4.33
N GLU A 87 5.28 11.90 -3.11
CA GLU A 87 6.45 11.72 -2.25
C GLU A 87 6.14 10.75 -1.12
N VAL A 88 7.11 9.88 -0.79
CA VAL A 88 6.99 8.89 0.28
C VAL A 88 8.12 9.06 1.27
N PHE A 89 7.75 9.20 2.54
CA PHE A 89 8.67 9.24 3.67
C PHE A 89 8.30 8.17 4.69
N VAL A 90 9.22 7.23 4.94
CA VAL A 90 9.09 6.23 6.00
C VAL A 90 10.01 6.65 7.15
N PRO A 91 9.50 7.01 8.34
CA PRO A 91 10.36 7.38 9.45
C PRO A 91 11.21 6.19 9.92
N SER A 92 12.41 6.47 10.45
CA SER A 92 13.31 5.43 10.97
C SER A 92 12.62 4.55 12.00
N GLY A 93 12.75 3.22 11.84
CA GLY A 93 12.13 2.23 12.71
C GLY A 93 10.76 1.72 12.25
N TYR A 94 10.18 2.30 11.19
CA TYR A 94 8.92 1.84 10.61
C TYR A 94 9.07 1.07 9.29
N ASP A 95 10.29 0.89 8.81
CA ASP A 95 10.65 0.09 7.63
C ASP A 95 10.73 -1.41 7.97
N ILE A 96 9.68 -1.94 8.55
CA ILE A 96 9.57 -3.35 8.96
C ILE A 96 9.66 -4.26 7.73
N GLN A 97 10.42 -5.35 7.80
CA GLN A 97 10.43 -6.37 6.75
C GLN A 97 9.00 -6.88 6.47
N GLY A 98 8.69 -7.12 5.20
CA GLY A 98 7.35 -7.48 4.79
C GLY A 98 6.45 -6.28 4.53
N SER A 99 6.98 -5.05 4.51
CA SER A 99 6.18 -3.86 4.23
C SER A 99 6.19 -3.51 2.75
N TYR A 100 5.02 -3.17 2.22
CA TYR A 100 4.90 -2.48 0.94
C TYR A 100 4.33 -1.07 1.15
N PHE A 101 5.17 -0.07 0.89
CA PHE A 101 4.83 1.35 0.88
C PHE A 101 4.49 1.76 -0.55
N MET A 102 3.24 1.51 -0.96
CA MET A 102 2.80 1.76 -2.32
C MET A 102 2.50 3.25 -2.50
N ALA A 103 3.26 3.90 -3.38
CA ALA A 103 3.27 5.34 -3.56
C ALA A 103 2.20 5.81 -4.55
N GLY A 104 2.16 5.19 -5.72
CA GLY A 104 1.30 5.59 -6.83
C GLY A 104 0.56 4.41 -7.43
N GLY A 105 -0.67 4.21 -7.00
CA GLY A 105 -1.60 3.25 -7.57
C GLY A 105 -2.50 3.94 -8.58
N PHE A 106 -2.94 3.19 -9.57
CA PHE A 106 -3.88 3.63 -10.59
C PHE A 106 -4.74 2.43 -11.00
N SER A 107 -5.84 2.67 -11.73
CA SER A 107 -6.81 1.63 -12.08
C SER A 107 -6.24 0.40 -12.79
N GLN A 108 -5.05 0.50 -13.40
CA GLN A 108 -4.40 -0.59 -14.14
C GLN A 108 -3.08 -1.05 -13.50
N GLY A 109 -2.67 -0.52 -12.35
CA GLY A 109 -1.39 -0.92 -11.77
C GLY A 109 -1.03 -0.26 -10.45
N TYR A 110 0.18 -0.55 -10.00
CA TYR A 110 0.74 0.02 -8.78
C TYR A 110 2.23 0.29 -8.91
N PHE A 111 2.71 1.26 -8.14
CA PHE A 111 4.11 1.66 -8.09
C PHE A 111 4.51 2.06 -6.67
N GLY A 112 5.59 1.47 -6.13
CA GLY A 112 6.05 1.81 -4.78
C GLY A 112 7.35 1.13 -4.38
N MET A 113 7.58 1.05 -3.07
CA MET A 113 8.81 0.47 -2.51
C MET A 113 8.57 -0.51 -1.36
N GLN A 114 9.40 -1.56 -1.31
CA GLN A 114 9.23 -2.69 -0.41
C GLN A 114 10.46 -2.92 0.49
N VAL A 115 10.23 -3.57 1.63
CA VAL A 115 11.29 -4.18 2.45
C VAL A 115 11.17 -5.70 2.35
N ASN A 116 11.91 -6.28 1.42
CA ASN A 116 11.77 -7.69 1.04
C ASN A 116 12.52 -8.62 2.00
N SER A 117 13.71 -8.20 2.45
CA SER A 117 14.54 -8.95 3.40
C SER A 117 15.44 -7.99 4.20
N PRO A 118 16.25 -8.49 5.15
CA PRO A 118 17.24 -7.64 5.84
C PRO A 118 18.26 -6.99 4.91
N THR A 119 18.46 -7.52 3.70
CA THR A 119 19.48 -7.07 2.75
C THR A 119 18.92 -6.66 1.39
N GLU A 120 17.60 -6.79 1.18
CA GLU A 120 16.99 -6.57 -0.13
C GLU A 120 15.74 -5.69 -0.01
N ARG A 121 15.66 -4.71 -0.91
CA ARG A 121 14.56 -3.76 -1.03
C ARG A 121 14.29 -3.48 -2.49
N HIS A 122 13.01 -3.52 -2.86
CA HIS A 122 12.56 -3.31 -4.24
C HIS A 122 11.90 -1.96 -4.40
N ILE A 123 12.11 -1.35 -5.57
CA ILE A 123 11.20 -0.38 -6.16
C ILE A 123 10.40 -1.12 -7.21
N LEU A 124 9.12 -1.37 -6.97
CA LEU A 124 8.27 -2.29 -7.74
C LEU A 124 7.22 -1.50 -8.53
N PHE A 125 7.10 -1.79 -9.82
CA PHE A 125 6.08 -1.26 -10.74
C PHE A 125 5.39 -2.39 -11.50
N SER A 126 4.07 -2.48 -11.40
CA SER A 126 3.26 -3.50 -12.06
C SER A 126 2.07 -2.91 -12.80
N VAL A 127 1.69 -3.55 -13.91
CA VAL A 127 0.52 -3.22 -14.73
C VAL A 127 -0.26 -4.51 -14.99
N TRP A 128 -1.54 -4.55 -14.59
CA TRP A 128 -2.42 -5.70 -14.86
C TRP A 128 -2.80 -5.77 -16.34
N SER A 129 -2.81 -6.98 -16.88
CA SER A 129 -3.41 -7.29 -18.18
C SER A 129 -4.91 -6.97 -18.18
N PRO A 130 -5.52 -6.64 -19.34
CA PRO A 130 -6.97 -6.65 -19.48
C PRO A 130 -7.58 -8.06 -19.35
N PHE A 131 -6.78 -9.12 -19.42
CA PHE A 131 -7.25 -10.49 -19.28
C PHE A 131 -7.36 -10.91 -17.81
N SER A 132 -8.55 -11.33 -17.39
CA SER A 132 -8.80 -11.77 -16.01
C SER A 132 -8.30 -13.20 -15.78
N THR A 133 -7.13 -13.34 -15.16
CA THR A 133 -6.58 -14.62 -14.74
C THR A 133 -5.55 -14.44 -13.63
N ASP A 134 -5.30 -15.48 -12.85
CA ASP A 134 -4.20 -15.55 -11.88
C ASP A 134 -2.94 -16.25 -12.44
N ASP A 135 -3.01 -16.80 -13.65
CA ASP A 135 -1.89 -17.44 -14.33
C ASP A 135 -1.48 -16.63 -15.57
N PRO A 136 -0.36 -15.88 -15.54
CA PRO A 136 0.05 -15.04 -16.66
C PRO A 136 0.26 -15.83 -17.96
N LYS A 137 0.56 -17.13 -17.87
CA LYS A 137 0.76 -18.00 -19.05
C LYS A 137 -0.52 -18.23 -19.83
N LYS A 138 -1.69 -17.98 -19.23
CA LYS A 138 -3.01 -18.09 -19.88
C LYS A 138 -3.40 -16.83 -20.63
N ILE A 139 -2.66 -15.73 -20.48
CA ILE A 139 -2.97 -14.47 -21.17
C ILE A 139 -2.70 -14.67 -22.67
N PRO A 140 -3.70 -14.42 -23.55
CA PRO A 140 -3.49 -14.43 -25.00
C PRO A 140 -2.47 -13.37 -25.40
N ASP A 141 -1.66 -13.61 -26.44
CA ASP A 141 -0.61 -12.66 -26.87
C ASP A 141 -1.15 -11.25 -27.16
N SER A 142 -2.38 -11.13 -27.65
CA SER A 142 -3.05 -9.83 -27.90
C SER A 142 -3.46 -9.06 -26.64
N GLN A 143 -3.31 -9.65 -25.47
CA GLN A 143 -3.66 -9.09 -24.15
C GLN A 143 -2.46 -9.07 -23.18
N LYS A 144 -1.28 -9.55 -23.61
CA LYS A 144 -0.07 -9.48 -22.80
C LYS A 144 0.40 -8.05 -22.66
N ILE A 145 0.99 -7.75 -21.51
CA ILE A 145 1.67 -6.48 -21.28
C ILE A 145 3.00 -6.53 -22.03
N GLU A 146 3.24 -5.54 -22.89
CA GLU A 146 4.48 -5.46 -23.67
C GLU A 146 5.48 -4.53 -22.95
N LEU A 147 6.72 -5.00 -22.75
CA LEU A 147 7.79 -4.15 -22.23
C LEU A 147 8.33 -3.24 -23.34
N VAL A 148 8.16 -1.93 -23.19
CA VAL A 148 8.62 -0.92 -24.16
C VAL A 148 10.06 -0.51 -23.89
N ALA A 149 10.39 -0.26 -22.62
CA ALA A 149 11.70 0.16 -22.16
C ALA A 149 11.86 -0.16 -20.66
N LYS A 150 13.11 -0.29 -20.19
CA LYS A 150 13.43 -0.37 -18.76
C LYS A 150 14.73 0.34 -18.44
N GLY A 151 14.86 0.84 -17.22
CA GLY A 151 16.09 1.46 -16.78
C GLY A 151 17.23 0.47 -16.57
N PRO A 152 18.47 0.96 -16.44
CA PRO A 152 19.62 0.15 -16.06
C PRO A 152 19.37 -0.61 -14.74
N SER A 153 19.74 -1.89 -14.74
CA SER A 153 19.59 -2.82 -13.61
C SER A 153 18.16 -3.10 -13.15
N VAL A 154 17.15 -2.67 -13.91
CA VAL A 154 15.75 -3.05 -13.65
C VAL A 154 15.52 -4.46 -14.17
N HIS A 155 14.91 -5.30 -13.34
CA HIS A 155 14.37 -6.60 -13.72
C HIS A 155 12.93 -6.42 -14.21
N ALA A 156 12.53 -7.14 -15.26
CA ALA A 156 11.18 -7.10 -15.79
C ALA A 156 10.70 -8.52 -16.13
N GLY A 157 9.41 -8.78 -15.93
CA GLY A 157 8.79 -10.08 -16.13
C GLY A 157 7.27 -10.01 -15.98
N GLU A 158 6.65 -11.14 -15.66
CA GLU A 158 5.21 -11.28 -15.48
C GLU A 158 4.86 -11.58 -14.02
N PHE A 159 3.62 -11.33 -13.62
CA PHE A 159 3.08 -11.67 -12.30
C PHE A 159 1.70 -12.34 -12.39
N GLY A 160 1.30 -13.01 -11.29
CA GLY A 160 0.06 -13.78 -11.16
C GLY A 160 -0.44 -13.85 -9.71
N ASN A 161 -1.47 -14.68 -9.46
CA ASN A 161 -2.12 -14.92 -8.15
C ASN A 161 -2.91 -13.76 -7.53
N GLU A 162 -2.91 -12.59 -8.17
CA GLU A 162 -3.65 -11.39 -7.74
C GLU A 162 -4.19 -10.64 -8.97
N GLY A 163 -4.78 -11.40 -9.89
CA GLY A 163 -4.76 -11.05 -11.30
C GLY A 163 -3.37 -11.29 -11.89
N SER A 164 -3.18 -10.94 -13.16
CA SER A 164 -1.92 -11.18 -13.87
C SER A 164 -1.55 -10.04 -14.80
N GLY A 165 -0.26 -9.86 -15.06
CA GLY A 165 0.23 -8.75 -15.88
C GLY A 165 1.75 -8.68 -15.97
N GLY A 166 2.26 -7.51 -16.34
CA GLY A 166 3.69 -7.21 -16.40
C GLY A 166 4.15 -6.57 -15.10
N GLN A 167 5.30 -6.99 -14.59
CA GLN A 167 5.95 -6.38 -13.42
C GLN A 167 7.40 -6.04 -13.72
N SER A 168 7.92 -5.04 -13.01
CA SER A 168 9.32 -4.68 -13.01
C SER A 168 9.76 -4.25 -11.63
N TYR A 169 11.01 -4.54 -11.29
CA TYR A 169 11.58 -4.03 -10.04
C TYR A 169 13.05 -3.65 -10.19
N LEU A 170 13.44 -2.64 -9.43
CA LEU A 170 14.83 -2.28 -9.17
C LEU A 170 15.19 -2.70 -7.74
N ASN A 171 16.26 -3.47 -7.59
CA ASN A 171 16.90 -3.65 -6.29
C ASN A 171 17.58 -2.34 -5.91
N TYR A 172 16.97 -1.60 -4.98
CA TYR A 172 17.48 -0.31 -4.51
C TYR A 172 17.41 -0.27 -2.99
N PRO A 173 18.55 -0.16 -2.27
CA PRO A 173 18.61 -0.18 -0.82
C PRO A 173 18.17 1.17 -0.22
N TRP A 174 16.93 1.57 -0.49
CA TRP A 174 16.33 2.79 0.08
C TRP A 174 16.35 2.73 1.61
N ARG A 175 16.44 3.90 2.25
CA ARG A 175 16.65 4.06 3.69
C ARG A 175 15.47 4.80 4.30
N ALA A 176 14.99 4.32 5.43
CA ALA A 176 14.05 5.09 6.24
C ALA A 176 14.71 6.41 6.69
N GLY A 177 13.88 7.46 6.83
CA GLY A 177 14.33 8.82 7.09
C GLY A 177 14.64 9.65 5.84
N ASN A 178 14.57 9.06 4.65
CA ASN A 178 14.66 9.78 3.38
C ASN A 178 13.28 9.93 2.73
N THR A 179 13.14 10.99 1.92
CA THR A 179 11.95 11.21 1.08
C THR A 179 12.25 10.78 -0.34
N TYR A 180 11.49 9.80 -0.84
CA TYR A 180 11.58 9.30 -2.21
C TYR A 180 10.44 9.84 -3.04
N ARG A 181 10.66 10.02 -4.35
CA ARG A 181 9.63 10.56 -5.26
C ARG A 181 9.28 9.54 -6.32
N PHE A 182 7.97 9.42 -6.56
CA PHE A 182 7.39 8.48 -7.50
C PHE A 182 6.59 9.26 -8.52
N LEU A 183 6.79 8.91 -9.78
CA LEU A 183 6.13 9.58 -10.89
C LEU A 183 5.67 8.53 -11.90
N ILE A 184 4.38 8.58 -12.24
CA ILE A 184 3.75 7.72 -13.23
C ILE A 184 3.30 8.59 -14.39
N HIS A 185 3.49 8.10 -15.61
CA HIS A 185 2.99 8.67 -16.85
C HIS A 185 2.04 7.69 -17.52
N ALA A 186 0.86 8.13 -17.93
CA ALA A 186 0.00 7.40 -18.85
C ALA A 186 -0.08 8.15 -20.18
N ARG A 187 0.23 7.44 -21.27
CA ARG A 187 0.14 7.96 -22.62
C ARG A 187 -0.73 7.04 -23.47
N PRO A 188 -1.99 7.43 -23.78
CA PRO A 188 -2.77 6.76 -24.80
C PRO A 188 -2.00 6.72 -26.13
N ARG A 189 -1.96 5.55 -26.75
CA ARG A 189 -1.33 5.29 -28.04
C ARG A 189 -2.40 4.89 -29.06
N GLU A 190 -1.98 4.82 -30.32
CA GLU A 190 -2.81 4.26 -31.39
C GLU A 190 -3.21 2.80 -31.11
N HIS A 191 -4.19 2.30 -31.87
CA HIS A 191 -4.65 0.90 -31.80
C HIS A 191 -5.20 0.47 -30.42
N ASN A 192 -5.84 1.40 -29.70
CA ASN A 192 -6.45 1.13 -28.39
C ASN A 192 -5.45 0.53 -27.39
N LYS A 193 -4.27 1.15 -27.28
CA LYS A 193 -3.25 0.80 -26.29
C LYS A 193 -2.92 2.01 -25.43
N THR A 194 -2.49 1.78 -24.20
CA THR A 194 -2.00 2.83 -23.30
C THR A 194 -0.64 2.42 -22.77
N GLU A 195 0.33 3.33 -22.88
CA GLU A 195 1.66 3.15 -22.33
C GLU A 195 1.73 3.74 -20.92
N PHE A 196 2.20 2.96 -19.96
CA PHE A 196 2.41 3.37 -18.58
C PHE A 196 3.90 3.35 -18.26
N THR A 197 4.45 4.49 -17.87
CA THR A 197 5.88 4.63 -17.52
C THR A 197 6.04 5.04 -16.06
N ALA A 198 6.95 4.38 -15.35
CA ALA A 198 7.25 4.67 -13.95
C ALA A 198 8.69 5.19 -13.76
N TRP A 199 8.82 6.29 -13.02
CA TRP A 199 10.08 6.93 -12.68
C TRP A 199 10.24 7.07 -11.17
N PHE A 200 11.44 6.73 -10.69
CA PHE A 200 11.80 6.78 -9.27
C PHE A 200 12.92 7.79 -9.05
N PHE A 201 12.79 8.65 -8.04
CA PHE A 201 13.83 9.57 -7.61
C PHE A 201 14.30 9.20 -6.21
N ALA A 202 15.60 8.95 -6.10
CA ALA A 202 16.28 8.81 -4.82
C ALA A 202 17.10 10.07 -4.52
N PRO A 203 16.93 10.71 -3.35
CA PRO A 203 17.70 11.89 -2.97
C PRO A 203 19.21 11.61 -2.90
N GLU A 204 19.62 10.38 -2.63
CA GLU A 204 21.01 9.95 -2.60
C GLU A 204 21.69 9.99 -3.98
N GLU A 205 20.90 9.86 -5.06
CA GLU A 205 21.41 9.93 -6.44
C GLU A 205 21.17 11.29 -7.10
N GLY A 206 20.19 12.07 -6.61
CA GLY A 206 19.86 13.39 -7.16
C GLY A 206 19.31 13.37 -8.59
N LYS A 207 18.82 12.22 -9.07
CA LYS A 207 18.31 12.05 -10.44
C LYS A 207 17.13 11.07 -10.51
N TRP A 208 16.31 11.23 -11.54
CA TRP A 208 15.25 10.29 -11.88
C TRP A 208 15.83 9.04 -12.54
N ARG A 209 15.29 7.87 -12.18
CA ARG A 209 15.57 6.58 -12.79
C ARG A 209 14.31 6.05 -13.44
N LEU A 210 14.40 5.66 -14.70
CA LEU A 210 13.37 4.85 -15.33
C LEU A 210 13.29 3.51 -14.61
N ILE A 211 12.10 3.09 -14.20
CA ILE A 211 11.85 1.72 -13.77
C ILE A 211 11.49 0.92 -15.02
N ALA A 212 10.28 1.06 -15.53
CA ALA A 212 9.89 0.52 -16.82
C ALA A 212 8.83 1.36 -17.51
N SER A 213 8.72 1.17 -18.82
CA SER A 213 7.56 1.53 -19.62
C SER A 213 6.89 0.25 -20.13
N PHE A 214 5.59 0.12 -19.85
CA PHE A 214 4.76 -1.01 -20.25
C PHE A 214 3.63 -0.54 -21.15
N LEU A 215 3.42 -1.22 -22.27
CA LEU A 215 2.28 -1.00 -23.16
C LEU A 215 1.18 -2.01 -22.83
N ARG A 216 0.04 -1.48 -22.38
CA ARG A 216 -1.16 -2.26 -22.08
C ARG A 216 -2.10 -2.25 -23.29
N PRO A 217 -2.41 -3.41 -23.90
CA PRO A 217 -3.38 -3.49 -25.00
C PRO A 217 -4.83 -3.30 -24.51
N GLN A 218 -5.75 -3.10 -25.45
CA GLN A 218 -7.19 -2.95 -25.20
C GLN A 218 -7.52 -1.89 -24.14
N THR A 219 -6.77 -0.79 -24.17
CA THR A 219 -6.83 0.27 -23.18
C THR A 219 -6.60 1.61 -23.86
N HIS A 220 -7.50 2.56 -23.67
CA HIS A 220 -7.29 3.95 -24.06
C HIS A 220 -7.68 4.82 -22.87
N ALA A 221 -6.73 5.06 -21.96
CA ALA A 221 -7.01 5.64 -20.66
C ALA A 221 -5.92 6.61 -20.20
N TRP A 222 -6.37 7.64 -19.49
CA TRP A 222 -5.52 8.46 -18.60
C TRP A 222 -5.47 7.81 -17.21
N LEU A 223 -4.61 8.35 -16.33
CA LEU A 223 -4.53 7.86 -14.96
C LEU A 223 -5.84 8.13 -14.23
N THR A 224 -6.39 7.08 -13.62
CA THR A 224 -7.61 7.12 -12.80
C THR A 224 -7.39 6.23 -11.58
N GLY A 225 -8.27 6.32 -10.57
CA GLY A 225 -8.16 5.49 -9.38
C GLY A 225 -6.86 5.72 -8.62
N LEU A 226 -6.41 6.98 -8.55
CA LEU A 226 -5.15 7.35 -7.91
C LEU A 226 -5.19 7.03 -6.42
N HIS A 227 -4.22 6.25 -5.94
CA HIS A 227 -4.18 5.87 -4.53
C HIS A 227 -2.77 5.57 -4.03
N SER A 228 -2.63 5.46 -2.71
CA SER A 228 -1.47 4.88 -2.03
C SER A 228 -1.96 3.83 -1.03
N PHE A 229 -1.11 2.88 -0.67
CA PHE A 229 -1.43 1.92 0.39
C PHE A 229 -0.23 1.54 1.24
N LEU A 230 -0.53 1.03 2.43
CA LEU A 230 0.42 0.42 3.33
C LEU A 230 -0.03 -1.01 3.62
N GLU A 231 0.83 -1.97 3.27
CA GLU A 231 0.56 -3.39 3.40
C GLU A 231 1.66 -4.09 4.20
N ASN A 232 1.24 -5.13 4.93
CA ASN A 232 2.13 -6.19 5.42
C ASN A 232 1.92 -7.46 4.58
N PHE A 233 2.97 -7.97 3.94
CA PHE A 233 2.98 -9.25 3.23
C PHE A 233 3.66 -10.39 4.01
N GLU A 234 4.11 -10.15 5.24
CA GLU A 234 4.73 -11.14 6.14
C GLU A 234 3.88 -11.38 7.39
N PRO A 235 3.12 -12.49 7.48
CA PRO A 235 2.30 -12.81 8.65
C PRO A 235 3.05 -12.78 9.98
N ALA A 236 4.34 -13.15 9.99
CA ALA A 236 5.17 -13.17 11.21
C ALA A 236 5.47 -11.77 11.77
N ASN A 237 5.18 -10.70 11.02
CA ASN A 237 5.43 -9.32 11.43
C ASN A 237 4.13 -8.51 11.63
N GLY A 238 2.99 -9.18 11.83
CA GLY A 238 1.70 -8.51 12.07
C GLY A 238 1.59 -7.79 13.42
N ASP A 239 2.45 -8.15 14.36
CA ASP A 239 2.62 -7.56 15.69
C ASP A 239 3.53 -6.32 15.67
N LYS A 240 4.10 -5.98 14.51
CA LYS A 240 4.98 -4.82 14.35
C LYS A 240 4.25 -3.71 13.63
N ILE A 241 4.25 -2.54 14.24
CA ILE A 241 3.66 -1.32 13.68
C ILE A 241 4.40 -0.86 12.42
N ARG A 242 3.66 -0.42 11.42
CA ARG A 242 4.18 0.24 10.22
C ARG A 242 3.58 1.63 10.09
N TYR A 243 4.35 2.57 9.55
CA TYR A 243 3.94 3.95 9.40
C TYR A 243 4.61 4.58 8.18
N VAL A 244 3.88 5.41 7.45
CA VAL A 244 4.39 6.13 6.28
C VAL A 244 3.66 7.46 6.12
N LEU A 245 4.39 8.45 5.60
CA LEU A 245 3.86 9.72 5.15
C LEU A 245 3.85 9.78 3.63
N PHE A 246 2.75 10.28 3.07
CA PHE A 246 2.60 10.61 1.65
C PHE A 246 2.39 12.11 1.51
N ASP A 247 3.24 12.78 0.75
CA ASP A 247 3.19 14.23 0.58
C ASP A 247 3.26 14.65 -0.90
N HIS A 248 2.93 15.92 -1.17
CA HIS A 248 3.02 16.55 -2.49
C HIS A 248 2.33 15.73 -3.60
N GLN A 249 1.09 15.28 -3.39
CA GLN A 249 0.34 14.67 -4.49
C GLN A 249 0.02 15.72 -5.55
N TRP A 250 0.46 15.47 -6.78
CA TRP A 250 0.22 16.35 -7.93
C TRP A 250 -0.12 15.52 -9.15
N VAL A 251 -1.00 16.05 -10.00
CA VAL A 251 -1.24 15.52 -11.33
C VAL A 251 -0.92 16.56 -12.38
N ARG A 252 -0.38 16.12 -13.52
CA ARG A 252 -0.27 16.97 -14.71
C ARG A 252 -1.31 16.50 -15.71
N THR A 253 -2.12 17.43 -16.21
CA THR A 253 -3.13 17.12 -17.23
C THR A 253 -2.50 16.89 -18.60
N ASP A 254 -3.26 16.29 -19.51
CA ASP A 254 -2.94 16.20 -20.94
C ASP A 254 -2.72 17.57 -21.62
N GLN A 255 -3.26 18.64 -21.04
CA GLN A 255 -3.01 20.03 -21.45
C GLN A 255 -1.79 20.66 -20.78
N GLY A 256 -1.05 19.90 -19.97
CA GLY A 256 0.18 20.33 -19.29
C GLY A 256 -0.03 21.13 -18.02
N GLN A 257 -1.26 21.22 -17.49
CA GLN A 257 -1.56 21.93 -16.26
C GLN A 257 -1.26 21.08 -15.03
N TRP A 258 -0.56 21.64 -14.04
CA TRP A 258 -0.34 20.99 -12.76
C TRP A 258 -1.48 21.29 -11.78
N ILE A 259 -2.02 20.24 -11.17
CA ILE A 259 -3.09 20.33 -10.17
C ILE A 259 -2.63 19.59 -8.92
N GLN A 260 -2.63 20.30 -7.79
CA GLN A 260 -2.35 19.69 -6.50
C GLN A 260 -3.56 18.90 -6.01
N LEU A 261 -3.34 17.68 -5.52
CA LEU A 261 -4.35 16.88 -4.84
C LEU A 261 -4.18 17.02 -3.33
N THR A 262 -5.19 17.61 -2.67
CA THR A 262 -5.16 17.92 -1.22
C THR A 262 -6.18 17.12 -0.43
N LYS A 263 -7.01 16.31 -1.09
CA LYS A 263 -8.04 15.47 -0.46
C LYS A 263 -7.68 14.00 -0.61
N ALA A 264 -8.00 13.20 0.39
CA ALA A 264 -7.87 11.76 0.33
C ALA A 264 -8.99 11.06 1.11
N ARG A 265 -9.53 9.97 0.55
CA ARG A 265 -10.43 9.06 1.27
C ARG A 265 -9.66 7.89 1.84
N PHE A 266 -9.68 7.74 3.16
CA PHE A 266 -9.08 6.63 3.87
C PHE A 266 -9.96 5.37 3.77
N THR A 267 -9.38 4.23 3.39
CA THR A 267 -10.08 2.94 3.35
C THR A 267 -9.19 1.83 3.90
N GLY A 268 -9.80 0.68 4.19
CA GLY A 268 -9.14 -0.52 4.68
C GLY A 268 -9.62 -1.74 3.90
N ASP A 269 -8.78 -2.76 3.87
CA ASP A 269 -9.04 -4.05 3.23
C ASP A 269 -10.15 -4.86 3.91
N ASN A 270 -10.38 -6.08 3.42
CA ASN A 270 -11.38 -6.98 3.97
C ASN A 270 -11.12 -7.34 5.45
N THR A 271 -9.87 -7.41 5.89
CA THR A 271 -9.50 -7.69 7.28
C THR A 271 -9.97 -6.57 8.22
N ALA A 272 -9.77 -5.31 7.81
CA ALA A 272 -10.30 -4.15 8.51
C ALA A 272 -11.83 -4.12 8.49
N ARG A 273 -12.45 -4.39 7.33
CA ARG A 273 -13.90 -4.32 7.11
C ARG A 273 -14.69 -5.37 7.91
N LYS A 274 -14.15 -6.58 8.03
CA LYS A 274 -14.72 -7.60 8.91
C LYS A 274 -14.58 -7.25 10.39
N GLY A 275 -13.74 -6.27 10.73
CA GLY A 275 -13.42 -5.95 12.11
C GLY A 275 -12.75 -7.12 12.82
N TYR A 276 -11.85 -7.84 12.14
CA TYR A 276 -11.03 -8.91 12.76
C TYR A 276 -9.74 -8.36 13.35
N ARG A 277 -9.22 -7.29 12.74
CA ARG A 277 -8.10 -6.50 13.23
C ARG A 277 -8.50 -5.02 13.17
N MET A 278 -8.24 -4.29 14.25
CA MET A 278 -8.63 -2.89 14.44
C MET A 278 -7.43 -1.95 14.52
N ASP A 279 -6.22 -2.46 14.35
CA ASP A 279 -4.98 -1.67 14.37
C ASP A 279 -4.67 -1.10 12.99
N TYR A 280 -5.54 -0.19 12.55
CA TYR A 280 -5.42 0.60 11.31
C TYR A 280 -5.72 2.08 11.56
N ALA A 281 -4.95 2.96 10.94
CA ALA A 281 -5.20 4.40 11.00
C ALA A 281 -4.68 5.09 9.74
N GLY A 282 -5.27 6.25 9.47
CA GLY A 282 -4.84 7.16 8.42
C GLY A 282 -5.44 8.53 8.65
N GLY A 283 -4.83 9.54 8.03
CA GLY A 283 -5.26 10.92 8.19
C GLY A 283 -4.20 11.91 7.75
N VAL A 284 -4.18 13.08 8.41
CA VAL A 284 -3.22 14.15 8.13
C VAL A 284 -2.26 14.30 9.32
N LYS A 285 -0.97 14.42 9.02
CA LYS A 285 0.09 14.72 9.99
C LYS A 285 0.93 15.88 9.45
N GLY A 286 0.78 17.06 10.04
CA GLY A 286 1.38 18.28 9.48
C GLY A 286 0.76 18.58 8.11
N ASN A 287 1.60 18.67 7.08
CA ASN A 287 1.16 18.92 5.70
C ASN A 287 1.08 17.66 4.83
N ALA A 288 1.32 16.47 5.40
CA ALA A 288 1.30 15.20 4.68
C ALA A 288 0.10 14.35 5.10
N PHE A 289 -0.32 13.44 4.23
CA PHE A 289 -1.17 12.33 4.64
C PHE A 289 -0.33 11.23 5.30
N PHE A 290 -0.94 10.43 6.17
CA PHE A 290 -0.29 9.27 6.76
C PHE A 290 -1.15 8.01 6.65
N LEU A 291 -0.47 6.87 6.63
CA LEU A 291 -1.05 5.55 6.86
C LEU A 291 -0.28 4.84 7.97
N GLN A 292 -1.00 4.06 8.76
CA GLN A 292 -0.48 3.27 9.85
C GLN A 292 -1.28 1.97 9.98
N ASN A 293 -0.61 0.84 10.11
CA ASN A 293 -1.27 -0.43 10.39
C ASN A 293 -0.39 -1.35 11.25
N CYS A 294 -0.99 -2.47 11.68
CA CYS A 294 -0.35 -3.51 12.48
C CYS A 294 0.12 -3.02 13.87
N GLY A 295 0.70 -3.91 14.66
CA GLY A 295 1.26 -3.53 15.96
C GLY A 295 0.26 -3.39 17.10
N PHE A 296 -1.00 -3.77 16.90
CA PHE A 296 -2.03 -3.85 17.93
C PHE A 296 -2.22 -2.54 18.73
N PHE A 297 -2.06 -1.38 18.08
CA PHE A 297 -2.43 -0.11 18.68
C PHE A 297 -3.95 0.01 18.77
N SER A 298 -4.45 0.80 19.74
CA SER A 298 -5.89 0.82 20.07
C SER A 298 -6.68 1.96 19.42
N ASN A 299 -6.00 3.00 18.94
CA ASN A 299 -6.64 4.18 18.35
C ASN A 299 -6.71 4.04 16.83
N TYR A 300 -7.85 3.63 16.30
CA TYR A 300 -8.07 3.45 14.87
C TYR A 300 -8.80 4.64 14.25
N THR A 301 -8.61 4.84 12.94
CA THR A 301 -9.40 5.81 12.18
C THR A 301 -10.64 5.13 11.60
N PRO A 302 -11.85 5.70 11.73
CA PRO A 302 -13.03 5.17 11.03
C PRO A 302 -12.79 5.06 9.52
N LEU A 303 -13.13 3.91 8.94
CA LEU A 303 -13.00 3.69 7.50
C LEU A 303 -13.92 4.65 6.74
N ASP A 304 -13.56 4.94 5.48
CA ASP A 304 -14.27 5.88 4.58
C ASP A 304 -14.24 7.35 5.02
N THR A 305 -13.40 7.69 6.00
CA THR A 305 -13.18 9.07 6.41
C THR A 305 -12.45 9.84 5.31
N TRP A 306 -12.93 11.06 5.04
CA TRP A 306 -12.27 12.02 4.17
C TRP A 306 -11.32 12.90 4.96
N TRP A 307 -10.15 13.14 4.39
CA TRP A 307 -9.12 13.99 4.94
C TRP A 307 -8.70 15.04 3.93
N GLU A 308 -8.34 16.21 4.44
CA GLU A 308 -7.82 17.32 3.65
C GLU A 308 -6.56 17.86 4.32
N ARG A 309 -5.46 17.90 3.58
CA ARG A 309 -4.20 18.49 4.02
C ARG A 309 -4.13 19.94 3.51
N HIS A 310 -3.33 20.76 4.18
CA HIS A 310 -3.01 22.08 3.63
C HIS A 310 -2.27 21.92 2.29
N PRO A 311 -2.60 22.76 1.28
CA PRO A 311 -1.80 22.83 0.07
C PRO A 311 -0.34 23.10 0.42
N SER A 312 0.54 22.57 -0.40
CA SER A 312 1.97 22.89 -0.33
C SER A 312 2.14 24.28 -0.93
N PRO A 313 3.24 25.01 -0.67
CA PRO A 313 3.56 26.19 -1.47
C PRO A 313 3.43 25.86 -2.98
N ASN A 314 3.05 26.83 -3.82
CA ASN A 314 2.73 26.66 -5.26
C ASN A 314 3.93 26.22 -6.15
N GLU A 315 4.85 25.44 -5.61
CA GLU A 315 5.91 24.76 -6.34
C GLU A 315 5.35 23.43 -6.85
N ALA A 316 5.00 23.41 -8.14
CA ALA A 316 4.74 22.16 -8.83
C ALA A 316 5.98 21.23 -8.72
N PRO A 317 5.82 19.91 -8.87
CA PRO A 317 6.96 19.00 -8.96
C PRO A 317 7.95 19.52 -10.00
N PRO A 318 9.27 19.24 -9.84
CA PRO A 318 10.30 19.93 -10.61
C PRO A 318 9.97 20.03 -12.10
N ASP A 319 10.01 21.25 -12.66
CA ASP A 319 9.59 21.57 -14.04
C ASP A 319 10.23 20.69 -15.15
N LYS A 320 11.30 19.97 -14.79
CA LYS A 320 12.05 19.05 -15.66
C LYS A 320 11.41 17.67 -15.86
N VAL A 321 10.24 17.38 -15.28
CA VAL A 321 9.51 16.13 -15.59
C VAL A 321 9.26 15.98 -17.11
N GLN A 322 9.09 17.10 -17.82
CA GLN A 322 8.90 17.11 -19.28
C GLN A 322 10.16 16.74 -20.07
N GLU A 323 11.34 16.80 -19.44
CA GLU A 323 12.63 16.41 -20.04
C GLU A 323 12.89 14.90 -19.91
N LEU A 324 12.05 14.18 -19.15
CA LEU A 324 12.17 12.73 -19.00
C LEU A 324 11.78 12.04 -20.30
N VAL A 325 12.80 11.53 -20.99
CA VAL A 325 12.66 10.76 -22.23
C VAL A 325 13.04 9.30 -21.98
N LEU A 326 12.35 8.39 -22.67
CA LEU A 326 12.78 6.99 -22.68
C LEU A 326 14.15 6.88 -23.34
N PRO A 327 15.03 5.97 -22.89
CA PRO A 327 16.29 5.72 -23.56
C PRO A 327 16.06 5.28 -25.00
N GLU A 328 16.96 5.68 -25.91
CA GLU A 328 16.99 5.16 -27.28
C GLU A 328 17.20 3.64 -27.24
N ARG A 329 16.51 2.93 -28.15
CA ARG A 329 16.44 1.45 -28.16
C ARG A 329 17.75 0.79 -28.57
#